data_AF-A0A0G1K460-F1
#
_entry.id   AF-A0A0G1K460-F1
#
_cell.length_a   1.000
_cell.length_b   1.000
_cell.length_c   1.000
_cell.angle_alpha   90.00
_cell.angle_beta   90.00
_cell.angle_gamma   90.00
#
_symmetry.space_group_name_H-M   'P 1'
#
loop_
_entity.id
_entity.type
_entity.pdbx_description
1 polymer ?
#
loop_
_entity_poly.entity_id
_entity_poly.type
_entity_poly.pdbx_seq_one_letter_code
_entity_poly.pdbx_strand_id
1 'polypeptide(L)'
;MKTQIVLSDSLMEELRRTVPNRRRSQFIAEAIEERLRAMKFQRALKESAGCWTDTNHPDLKTQADVNRFLGRFRSRFRRRG
;
A
#
# COMPACT_ATOMS: atom_id res chain seq x y z
N MET A 1 24.69 -4.32 1.60
CA MET A 1 24.66 -4.25 3.08
C MET A 1 24.51 -5.66 3.62
N LYS A 2 25.24 -6.04 4.68
CA LYS A 2 25.15 -7.36 5.32
C LYS A 2 24.43 -7.19 6.66
N THR A 3 23.44 -8.04 6.92
CA THR A 3 22.66 -8.05 8.17
C THR A 3 22.68 -9.46 8.73
N GLN A 4 22.85 -9.59 10.05
CA GLN A 4 22.68 -10.86 10.76
C GLN A 4 21.28 -10.90 11.38
N ILE A 5 20.55 -11.97 11.10
CA ILE A 5 19.19 -12.19 11.59
C ILE A 5 19.19 -13.51 12.35
N VAL A 6 18.56 -13.54 13.52
CA VAL A 6 18.40 -14.76 14.33
C VAL A 6 17.02 -15.34 14.04
N LEU A 7 16.98 -16.62 13.68
CA LEU A 7 15.75 -17.39 13.43
C LEU A 7 15.73 -18.56 14.42
N SER A 8 14.54 -19.04 14.79
CA SER A 8 14.43 -20.26 15.57
C SER A 8 14.87 -21.47 14.73
N ASP A 9 15.37 -22.51 15.41
CA ASP A 9 15.78 -23.75 14.74
C ASP A 9 14.64 -24.39 13.95
N SER A 10 13.42 -24.38 14.50
CA SER A 10 12.21 -24.88 13.83
C SER A 10 11.95 -24.18 12.50
N LEU A 11 12.06 -22.85 12.46
CA LEU A 11 11.82 -22.05 11.26
C LEU A 11 12.94 -22.24 10.24
N MET A 12 14.18 -22.37 10.70
CA MET A 12 15.31 -22.62 9.82
C MET A 12 15.20 -24.00 9.15
N GLU A 13 14.78 -25.03 9.89
CA GLU A 13 14.55 -26.37 9.32
C GLU A 13 13.39 -26.37 8.31
N GLU A 14 12.30 -25.67 8.60
CA GLU A 14 11.21 -25.52 7.65
C GLU A 14 11.66 -24.78 6.38
N LEU A 15 12.40 -23.69 6.53
CA LEU A 15 12.98 -22.96 5.40
C LEU A 15 13.94 -23.86 4.60
N ARG A 16 14.68 -24.74 5.28
CA ARG A 16 15.60 -25.67 4.63
C ARG A 16 14.89 -26.69 3.77
N ARG A 17 13.78 -27.25 4.29
CA ARG A 17 12.94 -28.25 3.63
C ARG A 17 12.17 -27.67 2.44
N THR A 18 11.70 -26.43 2.56
CA THR A 18 10.77 -25.84 1.58
C THR A 18 11.48 -25.01 0.51
N VAL A 19 12.58 -24.31 0.86
CA VAL A 19 13.25 -23.37 -0.04
C VAL A 19 14.67 -23.86 -0.39
N PRO A 20 15.02 -23.97 -1.69
CA PRO A 20 16.35 -24.39 -2.12
C PRO A 20 17.47 -23.50 -1.56
N ASN A 21 18.62 -24.09 -1.24
CA ASN A 21 19.77 -23.41 -0.60
C ASN A 21 20.09 -22.03 -1.20
N ARG A 22 20.13 -21.90 -2.53
CA ARG A 22 20.52 -20.66 -3.23
C ARG A 22 19.42 -19.60 -3.36
N ARG A 23 18.20 -19.89 -2.92
CA ARG A 23 17.03 -18.98 -3.01
C ARG A 23 16.56 -18.45 -1.66
N ARG A 24 17.15 -18.89 -0.54
CA ARG A 24 16.69 -18.52 0.80
C ARG A 24 16.87 -17.05 1.13
N SER A 25 17.98 -16.44 0.74
CA SER A 25 18.21 -15.01 0.96
C SER A 25 17.19 -14.16 0.21
N GLN A 26 16.92 -14.52 -1.05
CA GLN A 26 15.90 -13.87 -1.87
C GLN A 26 14.50 -14.05 -1.25
N PHE A 27 14.15 -15.28 -0.85
CA PHE A 27 12.86 -15.56 -0.20
C PHE A 27 12.66 -14.72 1.07
N ILE A 28 13.68 -14.63 1.93
CA ILE A 28 13.61 -13.80 3.15
C ILE A 28 13.43 -12.33 2.79
N ALA A 29 14.15 -11.83 1.79
CA ALA A 29 14.03 -10.43 1.35
C ALA A 29 12.61 -10.13 0.83
N GLU A 30 12.07 -10.99 -0.03
CA GLU A 30 10.72 -10.86 -0.59
C GLU A 30 9.66 -10.88 0.52
N ALA A 31 9.77 -11.79 1.48
CA ALA A 31 8.85 -11.87 2.62
C ALA A 31 8.90 -10.60 3.50
N ILE A 32 10.09 -10.04 3.73
CA ILE A 32 10.25 -8.78 4.47
C ILE A 32 9.62 -7.62 3.67
N GLU A 33 9.88 -7.52 2.38
CA GLU A 33 9.33 -6.47 1.52
C GLU A 33 7.79 -6.50 1.49
N GLU A 34 7.22 -7.69 1.31
CA GLU A 34 5.77 -7.88 1.35
C GLU A 34 5.20 -7.43 2.69
N ARG A 35 5.84 -7.83 3.79
CA ARG A 35 5.32 -7.49 5.12
C ARG A 35 5.43 -5.99 5.42
N LEU A 36 6.54 -5.36 5.02
CA LEU A 36 6.70 -3.91 5.13
C LEU A 36 5.67 -3.16 4.27
N ARG A 37 5.36 -3.64 3.07
CA ARG A 37 4.32 -3.05 2.22
C ARG A 37 2.95 -3.12 2.89
N ALA A 38 2.59 -4.26 3.46
CA ALA A 38 1.34 -4.42 4.20
C ALA A 38 1.27 -3.45 5.41
N MET A 39 2.35 -3.31 6.18
CA MET A 39 2.40 -2.38 7.31
C MET A 39 2.25 -0.91 6.86
N LYS A 40 2.93 -0.52 5.78
CA LYS A 40 2.79 0.84 5.21
C LYS A 40 1.35 1.11 4.77
N PHE A 41 0.71 0.15 4.11
CA PHE A 41 -0.67 0.27 3.68
C PHE A 41 -1.63 0.39 4.86
N GLN A 42 -1.49 -0.45 5.89
CA GLN A 42 -2.30 -0.35 7.11
C GLN A 42 -2.14 1.01 7.81
N ARG A 43 -0.92 1.53 7.84
CA ARG A 43 -0.66 2.87 8.38
C ARG A 43 -1.36 3.95 7.55
N ALA A 44 -1.23 3.89 6.23
CA ALA A 44 -1.90 4.84 5.33
C ALA A 44 -3.43 4.78 5.47
N LEU A 45 -4.01 3.59 5.66
CA LEU A 45 -5.45 3.45 5.93
C LEU A 45 -5.86 4.12 7.24
N LYS A 46 -5.06 3.96 8.31
CA LYS A 46 -5.34 4.62 9.59
C LYS A 46 -5.21 6.13 9.51
N GLU A 47 -4.18 6.62 8.81
CA GLU A 47 -3.94 8.06 8.64
C GLU A 47 -4.97 8.72 7.71
N SER A 48 -5.48 7.98 6.72
CA SER A 48 -6.50 8.48 5.79
C SER A 48 -7.95 8.27 6.26
N ALA A 49 -8.14 7.58 7.39
CA ALA A 49 -9.47 7.37 7.97
C ALA A 49 -10.09 8.73 8.34
N GLY A 50 -11.26 9.02 7.78
CA GLY A 50 -11.94 10.30 8.00
C GLY A 50 -11.41 11.47 7.17
N CYS A 51 -10.39 11.27 6.33
CA CYS A 51 -9.98 12.30 5.36
C CYS A 51 -11.07 12.56 4.31
N TRP A 52 -11.95 11.59 4.07
CA TRP A 52 -13.06 11.72 3.14
C TRP A 52 -14.40 11.63 3.87
N THR A 53 -15.06 12.79 4.03
CA THR A 53 -16.42 12.89 4.58
C THR A 53 -17.25 13.84 3.74
N ASP A 54 -18.57 13.70 3.76
CA ASP A 54 -19.49 14.63 3.09
C ASP A 54 -19.33 16.07 3.58
N THR A 55 -18.87 16.26 4.82
CA THR A 55 -18.59 17.57 5.40
C THR A 55 -17.32 18.19 4.82
N ASN A 56 -16.27 17.39 4.62
CA ASN A 56 -15.00 17.87 4.06
C ASN A 56 -15.00 17.94 2.53
N HIS A 57 -15.84 17.14 1.86
CA HIS A 57 -15.99 17.09 0.40
C HIS A 57 -17.47 17.15 -0.02
N PRO A 58 -18.17 18.26 0.23
CA PRO A 58 -19.59 18.39 -0.10
C PRO A 58 -19.84 18.38 -1.62
N ASP A 59 -18.84 18.73 -2.41
CA ASP A 59 -18.87 18.69 -3.87
C ASP A 59 -18.85 17.28 -4.46
N LEU A 60 -18.66 16.25 -3.62
CA LEU A 60 -18.66 14.84 -4.00
C LEU A 60 -19.77 14.05 -3.28
N LYS A 61 -20.71 14.74 -2.62
CA LYS A 61 -21.77 14.15 -1.79
C LYS A 61 -22.84 13.42 -2.60
N THR A 62 -23.30 14.01 -3.71
CA THR A 62 -24.33 13.40 -4.58
C THR A 62 -23.81 13.21 -6.00
N GLN A 63 -24.49 12.35 -6.77
CA GLN A 63 -24.17 12.16 -8.19
C GLN A 63 -24.21 13.48 -8.98
N ALA A 64 -25.14 14.38 -8.64
CA ALA A 64 -25.23 15.69 -9.26
C ALA A 64 -24.03 16.59 -8.91
N ASP A 65 -23.56 16.55 -7.66
CA ASP A 65 -22.40 17.31 -7.21
C ASP A 65 -21.11 16.79 -7.86
N VAL A 66 -20.94 15.48 -7.92
CA VAL A 66 -19.83 14.82 -8.63
C VAL A 66 -19.82 15.21 -10.11
N ASN A 67 -20.97 15.17 -10.78
CA ASN A 67 -21.07 15.58 -12.19
C ASN A 67 -20.68 17.05 -12.39
N ARG A 68 -21.08 17.93 -11.46
CA ARG A 68 -20.72 19.35 -11.48
C ARG A 68 -19.22 19.55 -11.25
N PHE A 69 -18.63 18.83 -10.29
CA PHE A 69 -17.19 18.84 -10.03
C PHE A 69 -16.39 18.40 -11.26
N LEU A 70 -16.74 17.26 -11.86
CA LEU A 70 -16.09 16.74 -13.07
C LEU A 70 -16.22 17.71 -14.26
N GLY A 71 -17.38 18.36 -14.43
CA GLY A 71 -17.59 19.37 -15.46
C GLY A 71 -16.64 20.57 -15.32
N ARG A 72 -16.48 21.09 -14.09
CA ARG A 72 -15.52 22.17 -13.80
C ARG A 72 -14.07 21.70 -14.05
N PHE A 73 -13.72 20.52 -13.56
CA PHE A 73 -12.38 19.96 -13.67
C PHE A 73 -11.96 19.78 -15.14
N ARG A 74 -12.82 19.15 -15.94
CA ARG A 74 -12.59 18.94 -17.39
C ARG A 74 -12.50 20.24 -18.17
N SER A 75 -13.35 21.22 -17.85
CA SER A 75 -13.32 22.55 -18.48
C SER A 75 -12.03 23.32 -18.16
N ARG A 76 -11.50 23.16 -16.94
CA ARG A 76 -10.23 23.77 -16.52
C ARG A 76 -9.03 23.15 -17.22
N PHE A 77 -9.04 21.83 -17.42
CA PHE A 77 -8.00 21.13 -18.18
C PHE A 77 -7.99 21.53 -19.66
N ARG A 78 -9.16 21.69 -20.30
CA ARG A 78 -9.26 22.15 -21.70
C ARG A 78 -8.80 23.59 -21.95
N ARG A 79 -8.71 24.43 -20.94
CA ARG A 79 -8.22 25.83 -21.08
C ARG A 79 -6.71 25.98 -20.90
N ARG A 80 -6.01 24.90 -20.54
CA ARG A 80 -4.56 24.88 -20.28
C ARG A 80 -3.76 24.04 -21.27
N GLY A 81 -4.43 23.39 -22.22
CA GLY A 81 -3.82 22.65 -23.33
C GLY A 81 -3.93 23.41 -24.62
#